data_AF-K1Y9G0-F1
#
_entry.id   AF-K1Y9G0-F1
#
_cell.length_a   1.000
_cell.length_b   1.000
_cell.length_c   1.000
_cell.angle_alpha   90.00
_cell.angle_beta   90.00
_cell.angle_gamma   90.00
#
_symmetry.space_group_name_H-M   'P 1'
#
loop_
_entity.id
_entity.type
_entity.pdbx_description
1 polymer ?
#
loop_
_entity_poly.entity_id
_entity_poly.type
_entity_poly.pdbx_seq_one_letter_code
_entity_poly.pdbx_strand_id
1 'polypeptide(L)'
;MIARDEGQKGIQLEVLSEGRYFKNPYTWSWAIRRILDVPAGKLGVMTRLYGDELPPGRIIAEDNQRGIMQEILRPGKYRINPYAFHVALFDAININPGYVGVVTVLNGKDVLNHELAPAERNTFMVPGGLKGVSGRLLDPGTHYLNPYMYNIVEVNIQSQRFEMSGEDVINF
;
A
#
# COMPACT_ATOMS: atom_id res chain seq x y z
N MET A 1 4.60 -19.98 18.64
CA MET A 1 3.18 -19.63 18.47
C MET A 1 2.97 -18.23 19.05
N ILE A 2 2.21 -17.38 18.36
CA ILE A 2 1.89 -16.01 18.84
C ILE A 2 0.74 -16.13 19.83
N ALA A 3 0.88 -15.50 20.99
CA ALA A 3 -0.18 -15.39 21.98
C ALA A 3 -1.10 -14.22 21.59
N ARG A 4 -2.39 -14.49 21.41
CA ARG A 4 -3.40 -13.46 21.10
C ARG A 4 -3.95 -12.81 22.36
N ASP A 5 -4.04 -13.58 23.45
CA ASP A 5 -4.54 -13.14 24.74
C ASP A 5 -3.44 -13.20 25.81
N GLU A 6 -3.56 -12.36 26.84
CA GLU A 6 -2.55 -12.20 27.90
C GLU A 6 -2.31 -13.49 28.72
N GLY A 7 -3.29 -14.41 28.73
CA GLY A 7 -3.20 -15.71 29.41
C GLY A 7 -2.57 -16.82 28.57
N GLN A 8 -2.29 -16.59 27.29
CA GLN A 8 -1.71 -17.61 26.41
C GLN A 8 -0.19 -17.62 26.48
N LYS A 9 0.39 -18.82 26.50
CA LYS A 9 1.85 -19.00 26.40
C LYS A 9 2.30 -18.75 24.96
N GLY A 10 3.11 -17.71 24.74
CA GLY A 10 3.65 -17.41 23.42
C GLY A 10 4.30 -16.02 23.33
N ILE A 11 4.66 -15.65 22.11
CA ILE A 11 5.13 -14.29 21.80
C ILE A 11 3.92 -13.37 21.84
N GLN A 12 3.93 -12.39 22.74
CA GLN A 12 2.85 -11.41 22.87
C GLN A 12 2.82 -10.49 21.65
N LEU A 13 1.62 -10.11 21.22
CA LEU A 13 1.43 -9.18 20.09
C LEU A 13 1.92 -7.78 20.42
N GLU A 14 1.66 -7.32 21.65
CA GLU A 14 2.09 -6.01 22.13
C GLU A 14 3.61 -5.92 22.20
N VAL A 15 4.16 -4.87 21.58
CA VAL A 15 5.59 -4.54 21.64
C VAL A 15 5.81 -3.51 22.73
N LEU A 16 6.60 -3.88 23.72
CA LEU A 16 7.02 -2.97 24.77
C LEU A 16 8.00 -1.92 24.22
N SER A 17 7.81 -0.66 24.57
CA SER A 17 8.71 0.44 24.22
C SER A 17 10.00 0.41 25.05
N GLU A 18 10.90 1.38 24.83
CA GLU A 18 12.02 1.56 25.75
C GLU A 18 11.47 1.98 27.12
N GLY A 19 11.90 1.31 28.18
CA GLY A 19 11.38 1.56 29.52
C GLY A 19 11.74 0.45 30.49
N ARG A 20 11.30 0.63 31.75
CA ARG A 20 11.47 -0.36 32.80
C ARG A 20 10.16 -1.12 32.98
N TYR A 21 10.18 -2.41 32.72
CA TYR A 21 9.03 -3.30 32.90
C TYR A 21 9.34 -4.31 34.00
N PHE A 22 8.35 -4.57 34.85
CA PHE A 22 8.45 -5.51 35.96
C PHE A 22 7.58 -6.73 35.66
N LYS A 23 8.17 -7.75 35.04
CA LYS A 23 7.54 -9.05 34.78
C LYS A 23 8.36 -10.14 35.49
N ASN A 24 7.71 -11.22 35.91
CA ASN A 24 8.37 -12.32 36.62
C ASN A 24 9.35 -13.05 35.68
N PRO A 25 10.67 -13.09 35.98
CA PRO A 25 11.67 -13.73 35.12
C PRO A 25 11.47 -15.23 34.90
N TYR A 26 10.76 -15.93 35.80
CA TYR A 26 10.50 -17.36 35.65
C TYR A 26 9.42 -17.68 34.62
N THR A 27 8.55 -16.72 34.32
CA THR A 27 7.43 -16.91 33.37
C THR A 27 7.54 -16.05 32.13
N TRP A 28 8.36 -14.99 32.16
CA TRP A 28 8.55 -14.06 31.06
C TRP A 28 10.00 -14.05 30.56
N SER A 29 10.15 -13.98 29.25
CA SER A 29 11.42 -13.74 28.56
C SER A 29 11.20 -12.66 27.51
N TRP A 30 12.23 -11.86 27.23
CA TRP A 30 12.19 -10.80 26.24
C TRP A 30 13.26 -10.99 25.16
N ALA A 31 12.89 -10.66 23.93
CA ALA A 31 13.80 -10.58 22.81
C ALA A 31 13.94 -9.11 22.39
N ILE A 32 15.11 -8.53 22.64
CA ILE A 32 15.40 -7.17 22.20
C ILE A 32 15.65 -7.21 20.70
N ARG A 33 14.98 -6.32 19.97
CA ARG A 33 15.09 -6.16 18.52
C ARG A 33 15.26 -4.69 18.20
N ARG A 34 15.91 -4.42 17.05
CA ARG A 34 16.04 -3.06 16.54
C ARG A 34 14.65 -2.55 16.14
N ILE A 35 14.40 -1.28 16.44
CA ILE A 35 13.22 -0.58 15.94
C ILE A 35 13.25 -0.59 14.41
N LEU A 36 12.08 -0.75 13.79
CA LEU A 36 11.97 -0.64 12.34
C LEU A 36 12.09 0.85 11.98
N ASP A 37 13.06 1.19 11.14
CA ASP A 37 13.26 2.53 10.62
C ASP A 37 12.92 2.56 9.14
N VAL A 38 11.87 3.30 8.78
CA VAL A 38 11.45 3.52 7.40
C VAL A 38 12.11 4.82 6.94
N PRO A 39 13.08 4.76 6.01
CA PRO A 39 13.82 5.95 5.60
C PRO A 39 12.94 6.90 4.78
N ALA A 40 13.37 8.16 4.69
CA ALA A 40 12.71 9.15 3.85
C ALA A 40 12.66 8.70 2.37
N GLY A 41 11.55 9.00 1.70
CA GLY A 41 11.33 8.57 0.31
C GLY A 41 10.95 7.10 0.14
N LYS A 42 10.82 6.34 1.24
CA LYS A 42 10.28 4.97 1.24
C LYS A 42 9.01 4.86 2.07
N LEU A 43 8.24 3.82 1.80
CA LEU A 43 7.13 3.36 2.64
C LEU A 43 7.31 1.88 3.00
N GLY A 44 6.76 1.47 4.14
CA GLY A 44 6.67 0.07 4.55
C GLY A 44 5.28 -0.48 4.29
N VAL A 45 5.17 -1.55 3.52
CA VAL A 45 3.94 -2.35 3.44
C VAL A 45 4.02 -3.47 4.47
N MET A 46 3.01 -3.54 5.34
CA MET A 46 2.92 -4.58 6.36
C MET A 46 2.17 -5.80 5.82
N THR A 47 2.68 -6.99 6.15
CA THR A 47 2.02 -8.28 5.94
C THR A 47 1.81 -8.94 7.28
N ARG A 48 0.56 -9.19 7.66
CA ARG A 48 0.20 -9.90 8.88
C ARG A 48 0.43 -11.40 8.66
N LEU A 49 1.23 -12.02 9.53
CA LEU A 49 1.62 -13.44 9.42
C LEU A 49 0.69 -14.40 10.17
N TYR A 50 -0.24 -13.85 10.95
CA TYR A 50 -1.23 -14.58 11.74
C TYR A 50 -2.64 -14.09 11.43
N GLY A 51 -3.63 -14.90 11.79
CA GLY A 51 -5.03 -14.57 11.52
C GLY A 51 -5.72 -15.70 10.77
N ASP A 52 -6.94 -15.44 10.36
CA ASP A 52 -7.71 -16.33 9.51
C ASP A 52 -7.19 -16.29 8.08
N GLU A 53 -7.41 -17.37 7.33
CA GLU A 53 -6.96 -17.44 5.95
C GLU A 53 -7.81 -16.52 5.06
N LEU A 54 -7.16 -15.85 4.10
CA LEU A 54 -7.85 -14.96 3.18
C LEU A 54 -8.77 -15.76 2.24
N PRO A 55 -9.97 -15.25 1.94
CA PRO A 55 -10.79 -15.82 0.89
C PRO A 55 -10.03 -15.85 -0.45
N PRO A 56 -10.25 -16.88 -1.28
CA PRO A 56 -9.58 -16.99 -2.58
C PRO A 56 -9.89 -15.77 -3.46
N GLY A 57 -8.87 -15.28 -4.15
CA GLY A 57 -8.99 -14.10 -5.03
C GLY A 57 -8.82 -12.75 -4.35
N ARG A 58 -8.70 -12.71 -3.02
CA ARG A 58 -8.35 -11.49 -2.26
C ARG A 58 -6.88 -11.54 -1.84
N ILE A 59 -6.23 -10.37 -1.83
CA ILE A 59 -4.82 -10.21 -1.43
C ILE A 59 -4.67 -9.29 -0.21
N ILE A 60 -5.59 -8.32 -0.09
CA ILE A 60 -5.61 -7.36 1.01
C ILE A 60 -6.38 -7.94 2.20
N ALA A 61 -5.69 -8.08 3.31
CA ALA A 61 -6.23 -8.58 4.57
C ALA A 61 -7.10 -7.53 5.27
N GLU A 62 -8.26 -7.98 5.75
CA GLU A 62 -9.11 -7.23 6.66
C GLU A 62 -8.72 -7.50 8.12
N ASP A 63 -9.58 -7.07 9.04
CA ASP A 63 -9.42 -7.30 10.47
C ASP A 63 -9.31 -8.80 10.77
N ASN A 64 -8.33 -9.15 11.61
CA ASN A 64 -8.01 -10.52 12.02
C ASN A 64 -7.62 -11.53 10.93
N GLN A 65 -7.51 -11.11 9.66
CA GLN A 65 -7.06 -11.98 8.57
C GLN A 65 -5.54 -11.90 8.35
N ARG A 66 -4.95 -13.01 7.90
CA ARG A 66 -3.54 -13.12 7.50
C ARG A 66 -3.36 -12.65 6.06
N GLY A 67 -2.49 -11.66 5.83
CA GLY A 67 -2.17 -11.19 4.48
C GLY A 67 -1.64 -9.75 4.46
N ILE A 68 -1.65 -9.12 3.28
CA ILE A 68 -1.12 -7.77 3.08
C ILE A 68 -2.09 -6.75 3.68
N MET A 69 -1.61 -5.88 4.56
CA MET A 69 -2.44 -4.86 5.18
C MET A 69 -2.66 -3.69 4.22
N GLN A 70 -3.83 -3.06 4.31
CA GLN A 70 -4.17 -1.86 3.53
C GLN A 70 -3.33 -0.66 3.98
N GLU A 71 -3.09 -0.53 5.27
CA GLU A 71 -2.32 0.57 5.85
C GLU A 71 -0.83 0.46 5.51
N ILE A 72 -0.21 1.62 5.31
CA ILE A 72 1.22 1.75 5.01
C ILE A 72 1.94 2.48 6.13
N LEU A 73 3.19 2.09 6.36
CA LEU A 73 4.12 2.79 7.22
C LEU A 73 4.78 3.91 6.43
N ARG A 74 4.60 5.15 6.88
CA ARG A 74 5.26 6.34 6.32
C ARG A 74 6.72 6.38 6.79
N PRO A 75 7.56 7.30 6.28
CA PRO A 75 8.89 7.50 6.84
C PRO A 75 8.84 7.77 8.35
N GLY A 76 9.63 7.03 9.12
CA GLY A 76 9.63 7.11 10.58
C GLY A 76 10.01 5.80 11.27
N LYS A 77 10.02 5.84 12.61
CA LYS A 77 10.40 4.71 13.47
C LYS A 77 9.16 4.01 14.04
N TYR A 78 9.08 2.70 13.85
CA TYR A 78 7.94 1.89 14.26
C TYR A 78 8.35 0.71 15.14
N ARG A 79 7.56 0.48 16.20
CA ARG A 79 7.70 -0.65 17.12
C ARG A 79 6.80 -1.79 16.63
N ILE A 80 7.29 -2.53 15.65
CA ILE A 80 6.57 -3.64 15.03
C ILE A 80 7.08 -4.96 15.57
N ASN A 81 6.17 -5.90 15.86
CA ASN A 81 6.51 -7.24 16.25
C ASN A 81 6.94 -8.06 15.01
N PRO A 82 8.23 -8.43 14.85
CA PRO A 82 8.71 -9.12 13.66
C PRO A 82 8.19 -10.57 13.54
N TYR A 83 7.65 -11.13 14.63
CA TYR A 83 7.05 -12.46 14.62
C TYR A 83 5.60 -12.43 14.14
N ALA A 84 4.92 -11.30 14.31
CA ALA A 84 3.51 -11.14 13.96
C ALA A 84 3.31 -10.45 12.61
N PHE A 85 4.24 -9.58 12.24
CA PHE A 85 4.19 -8.80 11.01
C PHE A 85 5.52 -8.85 10.27
N HIS A 86 5.44 -9.01 8.96
CA HIS A 86 6.55 -8.79 8.04
C HIS A 86 6.39 -7.41 7.40
N VAL A 87 7.49 -6.67 7.25
CA VAL A 87 7.45 -5.35 6.59
C VAL A 87 8.38 -5.37 5.39
N ALA A 88 7.83 -5.05 4.22
CA ALA A 88 8.56 -4.86 2.98
C ALA A 88 8.64 -3.36 2.66
N LEU A 89 9.83 -2.86 2.34
CA LEU A 89 10.05 -1.45 2.00
C LEU A 89 9.90 -1.24 0.49
N PHE A 90 9.19 -0.18 0.11
CA PHE A 90 8.98 0.25 -1.27
C PHE A 90 9.31 1.73 -1.42
N ASP A 91 9.62 2.16 -2.63
CA ASP A 91 9.87 3.57 -2.92
C ASP A 91 8.56 4.35 -2.99
N ALA A 92 8.61 5.60 -2.54
CA ALA A 92 7.51 6.53 -2.70
C ALA A 92 7.38 6.97 -4.17
N ILE A 93 6.15 7.25 -4.59
CA ILE A 93 5.85 7.65 -5.96
C ILE A 93 6.09 9.15 -6.06
N ASN A 94 6.97 9.58 -6.96
CA ASN A 94 7.35 10.97 -7.14
C ASN A 94 6.88 11.49 -8.49
N ILE A 95 5.77 12.24 -8.50
CA ILE A 95 5.21 12.81 -9.71
C ILE A 95 5.88 14.16 -9.98
N ASN A 96 6.53 14.26 -11.13
CA ASN A 96 7.25 15.47 -11.53
C ASN A 96 6.29 16.63 -11.86
N PRO A 97 6.70 17.90 -11.65
CA PRO A 97 5.95 19.05 -12.12
C PRO A 97 5.71 18.98 -13.64
N GLY A 98 4.48 19.31 -14.08
CA GLY A 98 4.08 19.17 -15.48
C GLY A 98 3.57 17.77 -15.86
N TYR A 99 3.48 16.86 -14.89
CA TYR A 99 2.86 15.54 -15.03
C TYR A 99 1.69 15.39 -14.05
N VAL A 100 0.78 14.47 -14.35
CA VAL A 100 -0.28 14.03 -13.44
C VAL A 100 -0.22 12.52 -13.29
N GLY A 101 -0.49 12.01 -12.09
CA GLY A 101 -0.54 10.57 -11.82
C GLY A 101 -1.94 10.02 -12.06
N VAL A 102 -2.08 9.14 -13.05
CA VAL A 102 -3.31 8.36 -13.28
C VAL A 102 -3.28 7.14 -12.37
N VAL A 103 -4.30 7.01 -11.51
CA VAL A 103 -4.37 5.93 -10.51
C VAL A 103 -5.18 4.77 -11.07
N THR A 104 -4.59 3.58 -11.09
CA THR A 104 -5.26 2.31 -11.36
C THR A 104 -5.40 1.54 -10.05
N VAL A 105 -6.63 1.21 -9.68
CA VAL A 105 -6.95 0.40 -8.51
C VAL A 105 -6.84 -1.07 -8.90
N LEU A 106 -5.95 -1.79 -8.23
CA LEU A 106 -5.66 -3.21 -8.48
C LEU A 106 -6.55 -4.14 -7.66
N ASN A 107 -7.15 -3.63 -6.59
CA ASN A 107 -8.01 -4.36 -5.68
C ASN A 107 -9.49 -3.97 -5.85
N GLY A 108 -10.40 -4.85 -5.42
CA GLY A 108 -11.85 -4.59 -5.49
C GLY A 108 -12.56 -5.60 -6.38
N LYS A 109 -13.86 -5.37 -6.60
CA LYS A 109 -14.67 -6.25 -7.44
C LYS A 109 -14.22 -6.10 -8.90
N ASP A 110 -13.98 -7.24 -9.53
CA ASP A 110 -13.61 -7.32 -10.94
C ASP A 110 -14.87 -7.58 -11.78
N VAL A 111 -14.93 -6.98 -12.98
CA VAL A 111 -15.98 -7.20 -13.98
C VAL A 111 -16.08 -8.68 -14.38
N LEU A 112 -14.98 -9.44 -14.26
CA LEU A 112 -14.92 -10.85 -14.65
C LEU A 112 -15.49 -11.81 -13.59
N ASN A 113 -15.33 -11.45 -12.31
CA ASN A 113 -15.62 -12.36 -11.19
C ASN A 113 -16.87 -11.97 -10.39
N HIS A 114 -17.48 -10.82 -10.68
CA HIS A 114 -18.62 -10.29 -9.92
C HIS A 114 -19.72 -9.76 -10.84
N GLU A 115 -20.98 -9.98 -10.45
CA GLU A 115 -22.11 -9.33 -11.12
C GLU A 115 -22.18 -7.85 -10.73
N LEU A 116 -21.84 -6.99 -11.68
CA LEU A 116 -21.93 -5.53 -11.54
C LEU A 116 -23.29 -5.01 -12.00
N ALA A 117 -23.65 -3.78 -11.61
CA ALA A 117 -24.83 -3.14 -12.18
C ALA A 117 -24.60 -2.85 -13.68
N PRO A 118 -25.63 -2.88 -14.54
CA PRO A 118 -25.48 -2.59 -15.98
C PRO A 118 -24.81 -1.23 -16.27
N ALA A 119 -25.05 -0.24 -15.41
CA ALA A 119 -24.47 1.10 -15.53
C ALA A 119 -22.97 1.17 -15.19
N GLU A 120 -22.44 0.18 -14.47
CA GLU A 120 -21.04 0.11 -14.03
C GLU A 120 -20.20 -0.81 -14.93
N ARG A 121 -20.84 -1.48 -15.89
CA ARG A 121 -20.14 -2.31 -16.89
C ARG A 121 -19.59 -1.44 -18.02
N ASN A 122 -18.38 -1.79 -18.49
CA ASN A 122 -17.73 -1.19 -19.66
C ASN A 122 -17.50 0.34 -19.58
N THR A 123 -17.43 0.91 -18.38
CA THR A 123 -16.95 2.28 -18.20
C THR A 123 -15.43 2.32 -18.29
N PHE A 124 -14.88 3.36 -18.92
CA PHE A 124 -13.43 3.61 -18.91
C PHE A 124 -12.91 3.98 -17.52
N MET A 125 -13.78 4.54 -16.69
CA MET A 125 -13.43 5.03 -15.35
C MET A 125 -14.28 4.34 -14.30
N VAL A 126 -13.63 3.67 -13.35
CA VAL A 126 -14.32 2.87 -12.34
C VAL A 126 -14.66 3.69 -11.10
N PRO A 127 -15.88 3.54 -10.54
CA PRO A 127 -16.21 4.07 -9.23
C PRO A 127 -15.37 3.40 -8.13
N GLY A 128 -15.32 4.02 -6.95
CA GLY A 128 -14.58 3.48 -5.81
C GLY A 128 -15.05 2.08 -5.42
N GLY A 129 -14.10 1.15 -5.23
CA GLY A 129 -14.37 -0.24 -4.85
C GLY A 129 -14.39 -1.25 -6.01
N LEU A 130 -14.33 -0.77 -7.26
CA LEU A 130 -14.09 -1.59 -8.43
C LEU A 130 -12.61 -1.56 -8.83
N LYS A 131 -12.14 -2.67 -9.39
CA LYS A 131 -10.80 -2.78 -9.96
C LYS A 131 -10.78 -2.11 -11.34
N GLY A 132 -9.80 -1.23 -11.59
CA GLY A 132 -9.66 -0.52 -12.86
C GLY A 132 -9.08 0.89 -12.71
N VAL A 133 -9.12 1.66 -13.80
CA VAL A 133 -8.63 3.04 -13.81
C VAL A 133 -9.60 3.93 -13.04
N SER A 134 -9.11 4.62 -12.02
CA SER A 134 -9.92 5.47 -11.14
C SER A 134 -9.97 6.91 -11.62
N GLY A 135 -11.14 7.53 -11.44
CA GLY A 135 -11.45 8.96 -11.66
C GLY A 135 -10.44 9.94 -11.08
N ARG A 136 -9.72 9.49 -10.05
CA ARG A 136 -8.87 10.33 -9.22
C ARG A 136 -7.50 10.50 -9.84
N LEU A 137 -7.15 11.75 -10.10
CA LEU A 137 -5.81 12.17 -10.46
C LEU A 137 -4.98 12.49 -9.21
N LEU A 138 -3.67 12.31 -9.30
CA LEU A 138 -2.71 12.75 -8.31
C LEU A 138 -1.93 13.94 -8.83
N ASP A 139 -1.88 14.99 -8.03
CA ASP A 139 -1.09 16.19 -8.30
C ASP A 139 0.42 15.91 -8.20
N PRO A 140 1.27 16.75 -8.83
CA PRO A 140 2.72 16.70 -8.64
C PRO A 140 3.13 16.68 -7.17
N GLY A 141 4.07 15.80 -6.83
CA GLY A 141 4.54 15.62 -5.47
C GLY A 141 4.84 14.17 -5.10
N THR A 142 5.25 13.96 -3.85
CA THR A 142 5.56 12.64 -3.30
C THR A 142 4.31 12.02 -2.68
N HIS A 143 3.89 10.88 -3.21
CA HIS A 143 2.74 10.11 -2.75
C HIS A 143 3.17 8.76 -2.18
N TYR A 144 2.66 8.44 -1.00
CA TYR A 144 2.90 7.16 -0.33
C TYR A 144 1.65 6.28 -0.45
N LEU A 145 1.61 5.46 -1.50
CA LEU A 145 0.48 4.59 -1.80
C LEU A 145 0.93 3.13 -1.77
N ASN A 146 0.03 2.25 -1.32
CA ASN A 146 0.31 0.82 -1.26
C ASN A 146 0.40 0.23 -2.68
N PRO A 147 1.57 -0.29 -3.12
CA PRO A 147 1.75 -0.81 -4.48
C PRO A 147 0.89 -2.05 -4.78
N TYR A 148 0.42 -2.76 -3.75
CA TYR A 148 -0.49 -3.89 -3.94
C TYR A 148 -1.94 -3.48 -4.18
N MET A 149 -2.28 -2.20 -3.94
CA MET A 149 -3.63 -1.66 -4.13
C MET A 149 -3.70 -0.69 -5.31
N TYR A 150 -2.64 0.09 -5.53
CA TYR A 150 -2.64 1.16 -6.51
C TYR A 150 -1.42 1.06 -7.42
N ASN A 151 -1.66 1.17 -8.72
CA ASN A 151 -0.63 1.39 -9.72
C ASN A 151 -0.78 2.82 -10.27
N ILE A 152 0.30 3.59 -10.32
CA ILE A 152 0.27 4.99 -10.74
C ILE A 152 1.08 5.10 -12.03
N VAL A 153 0.49 5.72 -13.04
CA VAL A 153 1.16 6.02 -14.31
C VAL A 153 1.23 7.52 -14.48
N GLU A 154 2.42 8.06 -14.71
CA GLU A 154 2.63 9.48 -14.94
C GLU A 154 2.31 9.85 -16.38
N VAL A 155 1.51 10.90 -16.57
CA VAL A 155 1.11 11.41 -17.87
C VAL A 155 1.50 12.87 -17.96
N ASN A 156 2.19 13.24 -19.04
CA ASN A 156 2.61 14.62 -19.30
C ASN A 156 1.38 15.48 -19.68
N ILE A 157 1.24 16.66 -19.06
CA ILE A 157 0.14 17.62 -19.34
C ILE A 157 0.61 18.88 -20.07
N GLN A 158 1.88 18.96 -20.43
CA GLN A 158 2.46 20.09 -21.13
C GLN A 158 2.01 20.09 -22.58
N SER A 159 1.59 21.24 -23.09
CA SER A 159 1.25 21.41 -24.50
C SER A 159 2.52 21.37 -25.34
N GLN A 160 2.68 20.31 -26.14
CA GLN A 160 3.67 20.31 -27.21
C GLN A 160 3.11 21.12 -28.37
N ARG A 161 3.42 22.42 -28.39
CA ARG A 161 3.14 23.28 -29.55
C ARG A 161 4.20 22.98 -30.60
N PHE A 162 3.84 22.15 -31.58
CA PHE A 162 4.68 21.93 -32.75
C PHE A 162 4.50 23.12 -33.71
N GLU A 163 5.47 24.04 -33.74
CA GLU A 163 5.48 25.11 -34.72
C GLU A 163 6.03 24.58 -36.04
N MET A 164 5.15 24.34 -37.03
CA MET A 164 5.55 24.15 -38.43
C MET A 164 5.84 25.52 -39.07
N SER A 165 6.92 26.17 -38.64
CA SER A 165 7.46 27.35 -39.31
C SER A 165 8.95 27.14 -39.59
N GLY A 166 9.25 26.37 -40.63
CA GLY A 166 10.60 26.16 -41.13
C GLY A 166 10.58 25.44 -42.48
N GLU A 167 10.96 26.18 -43.52
CA GLU A 167 11.33 25.86 -44.93
C GLU A 167 10.70 24.69 -45.73
N ASP A 168 9.88 23.81 -45.16
CA ASP A 168 9.28 22.68 -45.89
C ASP A 168 7.82 22.99 -46.28
N VAL A 169 7.66 24.12 -46.98
CA VAL A 169 6.41 24.48 -47.66
C VAL A 169 6.43 23.75 -49.00
N ILE A 170 5.54 22.77 -49.19
CA ILE A 170 5.30 22.14 -50.49
C ILE A 170 4.78 23.22 -51.43
N ASN A 171 5.63 23.74 -52.31
CA ASN A 171 5.22 24.59 -53.43
C ASN A 171 4.75 23.69 -54.58
N PHE A 172 3.52 23.94 -55.05
CA PHE A 172 2.93 23.35 -56.27
C PHE A 172 3.39 24.07 -57.54
#